data_AF-A0A6N8EPF7-F1
#
_entry.id   AF-A0A6N8EPF7-F1
#
_cell.length_a   1.000
_cell.length_b   1.000
_cell.length_c   1.000
_cell.angle_alpha   90.00
_cell.angle_beta   90.00
_cell.angle_gamma   90.00
#
_symmetry.space_group_name_H-M   'P 1'
#
loop_
_entity.id
_entity.type
_entity.pdbx_description
1 polymer ?
#
loop_
_entity_poly.entity_id
_entity_poly.type
_entity_poly.pdbx_seq_one_letter_code
_entity_poly.pdbx_strand_id
1 'polypeptide(L)'
;MRRLIVIVPAFFLMFIFVRTGALDNLYDRFTFNKLSWFDNTALVEHLRTVITRKGLTTMPRRCLVMVVNGDASTPVPSIDVLGRHGNGCPGTTPSAELLFHLRVDRAGQSIMTDAGSPGLYRPLTP
;
A
#
# COMPACT_ATOMS: atom_id res chain seq x y z
N MET A 1 -14.67 -35.88 20.87
CA MET A 1 -15.23 -34.60 20.36
C MET A 1 -14.73 -33.32 21.08
N ARG A 2 -13.79 -33.35 22.04
CA ARG A 2 -13.34 -32.12 22.73
C ARG A 2 -12.26 -31.33 21.96
N ARG A 3 -11.50 -31.99 21.07
CA ARG A 3 -10.43 -31.36 20.26
C ARG A 3 -10.95 -30.67 18.99
N LEU A 4 -12.05 -31.14 18.40
CA LEU A 4 -12.67 -30.55 17.21
C LEU A 4 -13.29 -29.17 17.46
N ILE A 5 -13.79 -28.92 18.67
CA ILE A 5 -14.47 -27.66 19.04
C ILE A 5 -13.49 -26.47 19.11
N VAL A 6 -12.19 -26.72 19.36
CA VAL A 6 -11.17 -25.66 19.45
C VAL A 6 -10.46 -25.42 18.11
N ILE A 7 -10.38 -26.42 17.25
CA ILE A 7 -9.69 -26.33 15.96
C ILE A 7 -10.49 -25.47 14.96
N VAL A 8 -11.82 -25.64 14.91
CA VAL A 8 -12.68 -24.89 13.98
C VAL A 8 -12.58 -23.36 14.14
N PRO A 9 -12.67 -22.76 15.35
CA PRO A 9 -12.57 -21.31 15.48
C PRO A 9 -11.18 -20.77 15.13
N ALA A 10 -10.10 -21.51 15.42
CA ALA A 10 -8.74 -21.08 15.08
C ALA A 10 -8.51 -21.02 13.56
N PHE A 11 -8.99 -22.02 12.81
CA PHE A 11 -8.89 -22.02 11.34
C PHE A 11 -9.79 -20.94 10.70
N PHE A 12 -10.99 -20.72 11.23
CA PHE A 12 -11.87 -19.65 10.74
C PHE A 12 -11.26 -18.26 10.97
N LEU A 13 -10.67 -18.04 12.15
CA LEU A 13 -9.95 -16.79 12.46
C LEU A 13 -8.77 -16.59 11.50
N MET A 14 -7.94 -17.62 11.28
CA MET A 14 -6.83 -17.55 10.33
C MET A 14 -7.32 -17.19 8.91
N PHE A 15 -8.44 -17.77 8.48
CA PHE A 15 -9.04 -17.47 7.18
C PHE A 15 -9.52 -16.01 7.08
N ILE A 16 -10.11 -15.47 8.14
CA ILE A 16 -10.54 -14.07 8.22
C ILE A 16 -9.33 -13.13 8.21
N PHE A 17 -8.28 -13.42 8.98
CA PHE A 17 -7.07 -12.58 9.04
C PHE A 17 -6.32 -12.52 7.70
N VAL A 18 -6.22 -13.65 6.99
CA VAL A 18 -5.62 -13.71 5.66
C VAL A 18 -6.47 -12.96 4.63
N ARG A 19 -7.79 -13.11 4.67
CA ARG A 19 -8.70 -12.47 3.69
C ARG A 19 -8.84 -10.95 3.89
N THR A 20 -8.66 -10.47 5.12
CA THR A 20 -8.77 -9.04 5.46
C THR A 20 -7.46 -8.26 5.27
N GLY A 21 -6.33 -8.92 5.00
CA GLY A 21 -5.03 -8.26 4.92
C GLY A 21 -4.56 -7.66 6.25
N ALA A 22 -5.16 -8.06 7.37
CA ALA A 22 -4.81 -7.57 8.70
C ALA A 22 -3.41 -8.03 9.16
N LEU A 23 -2.95 -9.20 8.68
CA LEU A 23 -1.59 -9.68 8.93
C LEU A 23 -0.54 -8.81 8.23
N ASP A 24 -0.78 -8.41 6.98
CA ASP A 24 0.11 -7.51 6.24
C ASP A 24 0.28 -6.17 6.96
N ASN A 25 -0.80 -5.66 7.54
CA ASN A 25 -0.84 -4.41 8.28
C ASN A 25 -0.01 -4.45 9.57
N LEU A 26 -0.19 -5.50 10.37
CA LEU A 26 0.59 -5.68 11.59
C LEU A 26 2.08 -5.80 11.25
N TYR A 27 2.42 -6.62 10.25
CA TYR A 27 3.79 -6.79 9.80
C TYR A 27 4.41 -5.46 9.35
N ASP A 28 3.69 -4.67 8.55
CA ASP A 28 4.14 -3.37 8.07
C ASP A 28 4.35 -2.39 9.23
N ARG A 29 3.43 -2.30 10.18
CA ARG A 29 3.56 -1.42 11.34
C ARG A 29 4.70 -1.81 12.30
N PHE A 30 5.04 -3.09 12.37
CA PHE A 30 6.16 -3.59 13.17
C PHE A 30 7.52 -3.44 12.46
N THR A 31 7.54 -3.46 11.13
CA THR A 31 8.79 -3.47 10.34
C THR A 31 9.14 -2.09 9.80
N PHE A 32 8.16 -1.21 9.61
CA PHE A 32 8.36 0.13 9.07
C PHE A 32 8.86 1.09 10.16
N ASN A 33 10.17 1.30 10.15
CA ASN A 33 10.90 2.10 11.12
C ASN A 33 11.42 3.40 10.48
N LYS A 34 12.10 4.26 11.26
CA LYS A 34 12.65 5.54 10.74
C LYS A 34 13.56 5.34 9.51
N LEU A 35 14.34 4.27 9.47
CA LEU A 35 15.22 3.95 8.34
C LEU A 35 14.45 3.49 7.09
N SER A 36 13.26 2.92 7.27
CA SER A 36 12.42 2.41 6.17
C SER A 36 11.92 3.52 5.24
N TRP A 37 11.90 4.78 5.68
CA TRP A 37 11.60 5.93 4.82
C TRP A 37 12.66 6.15 3.72
N PHE A 38 13.89 5.71 3.95
CA PHE A 38 15.01 5.84 3.01
C PHE A 38 15.21 4.58 2.14
N ASP A 39 14.53 3.48 2.48
CA ASP A 39 14.51 2.25 1.68
C ASP A 39 13.30 2.29 0.73
N ASN A 40 13.56 2.41 -0.58
CA ASN A 40 12.53 2.43 -1.61
C ASN A 40 11.63 1.19 -1.55
N THR A 41 12.16 0.02 -1.22
CA THR A 41 11.40 -1.23 -1.19
C THR A 41 10.42 -1.23 -0.02
N ALA A 42 10.92 -0.91 1.18
CA ALA A 42 10.09 -0.82 2.38
C ALA A 42 9.04 0.30 2.25
N LEU A 43 9.42 1.46 1.71
CA LEU A 43 8.52 2.58 1.48
C LEU A 43 7.39 2.23 0.50
N VAL A 44 7.69 1.59 -0.62
CA VAL A 44 6.68 1.18 -1.60
C VAL A 44 5.69 0.17 -1.00
N GLU A 45 6.17 -0.81 -0.23
CA GLU A 45 5.27 -1.78 0.43
C GLU A 45 4.39 -1.13 1.51
N HIS A 46 4.95 -0.20 2.27
CA HIS A 46 4.19 0.59 3.23
C HIS A 46 3.09 1.41 2.53
N LEU A 47 3.44 2.14 1.46
CA LEU A 47 2.50 2.93 0.68
C LEU A 47 1.38 2.08 0.07
N ARG A 48 1.69 0.88 -0.42
CA ARG A 48 0.69 -0.08 -0.93
C ARG A 48 -0.37 -0.39 0.12
N THR A 49 0.07 -0.56 1.36
CA THR A 49 -0.80 -0.84 2.51
C THR A 49 -1.62 0.39 2.91
N VAL A 50 -1.00 1.57 2.97
CA VAL A 50 -1.69 2.82 3.35
C VAL A 50 -2.75 3.21 2.31
N ILE A 51 -2.41 3.17 1.02
CA ILE A 51 -3.31 3.53 -0.10
C ILE A 51 -4.59 2.69 -0.09
N THR A 52 -4.44 1.37 0.04
CA THR A 52 -5.57 0.44 0.03
C THR A 52 -6.43 0.58 1.27
N ARG A 53 -5.81 0.75 2.45
CA ARG A 53 -6.53 0.97 3.72
C ARG A 53 -7.33 2.26 3.72
N LYS A 54 -6.77 3.34 3.18
CA LYS A 54 -7.42 4.66 3.11
C LYS A 54 -8.42 4.76 1.96
N GLY A 55 -8.58 3.71 1.16
CA GLY A 55 -9.53 3.67 0.05
C GLY A 55 -9.22 4.70 -1.03
N LEU A 56 -7.95 5.04 -1.26
CA LEU A 56 -7.58 6.04 -2.28
C LEU A 56 -7.80 5.52 -3.71
N THR A 57 -7.95 4.21 -3.86
CA THR A 57 -8.29 3.53 -5.12
C THR A 57 -9.02 2.23 -4.84
N THR A 58 -9.79 1.76 -5.82
CA THR A 58 -10.45 0.44 -5.82
C THR A 58 -9.53 -0.69 -6.28
N MET A 59 -8.32 -0.35 -6.77
CA MET A 59 -7.36 -1.33 -7.26
C MET A 59 -6.80 -2.17 -6.11
N PRO A 60 -6.72 -3.51 -6.24
CA PRO A 60 -6.09 -4.38 -5.24
C PRO A 60 -4.61 -4.03 -5.04
N ARG A 61 -4.09 -4.23 -3.82
CA ARG A 61 -2.70 -3.95 -3.43
C ARG A 61 -1.66 -4.45 -4.45
N ARG A 62 -1.81 -5.71 -4.90
CA ARG A 62 -0.89 -6.37 -5.86
C ARG A 62 -0.91 -5.78 -7.27
N CYS A 63 -1.89 -4.94 -7.58
CA CYS A 63 -2.08 -4.29 -8.86
C CYS A 63 -1.58 -2.84 -8.86
N LEU A 64 -1.11 -2.34 -7.71
CA LEU A 64 -0.51 -1.03 -7.59
C LEU A 64 0.98 -1.09 -7.97
N VAL A 65 1.33 -0.28 -8.96
CA VAL A 65 2.71 -0.07 -9.39
C VAL A 65 3.11 1.34 -8.97
N MET A 66 4.24 1.46 -8.28
CA MET A 66 4.74 2.75 -7.78
C MET A 66 6.02 3.07 -8.52
N VAL A 67 6.01 4.21 -9.21
CA VAL A 67 7.18 4.73 -9.90
C VAL A 67 7.76 5.84 -9.04
N VAL A 68 8.90 5.57 -8.41
CA VAL A 68 9.59 6.55 -7.57
C VAL A 68 10.45 7.42 -8.48
N ASN A 69 10.07 8.69 -8.62
CA ASN A 69 10.83 9.68 -9.37
C ASN A 69 11.92 10.27 -8.45
N GLY A 70 13.04 9.56 -8.37
CA GLY A 70 14.19 9.89 -7.52
C GLY A 70 14.86 8.64 -6.97
N ASP A 71 16.03 8.82 -6.35
CA ASP A 71 16.78 7.75 -5.67
C ASP A 71 16.64 7.87 -4.14
N ALA A 72 17.37 7.03 -3.39
CA ALA A 72 17.38 7.05 -1.92
C ALA A 72 17.90 8.38 -1.33
N SER A 73 18.68 9.16 -2.08
CA SER A 73 19.23 10.45 -1.65
C SER A 73 18.25 11.61 -1.83
N THR A 74 17.21 11.43 -2.65
CA THR A 74 16.18 12.44 -2.86
C THR A 74 15.35 12.60 -1.57
N PRO A 75 15.32 13.78 -0.94
CA PRO A 75 14.66 13.97 0.35
C PRO A 75 13.12 13.97 0.23
N VAL A 76 12.61 14.47 -0.90
CA VAL A 76 11.17 14.55 -1.19
C VAL A 76 10.86 13.93 -2.56
N PRO A 77 10.94 12.59 -2.73
CA PRO A 77 10.59 11.97 -4.01
C PRO A 77 9.12 12.18 -4.36
N SER A 78 8.87 12.42 -5.65
CA SER A 78 7.53 12.30 -6.23
C SER A 78 7.32 10.83 -6.62
N ILE A 79 6.16 10.27 -6.32
CA ILE A 79 5.84 8.87 -6.62
C ILE A 79 4.55 8.84 -7.43
N ASP A 80 4.60 8.24 -8.62
CA ASP A 80 3.43 8.02 -9.44
C ASP A 80 2.81 6.68 -9.08
N VAL A 81 1.52 6.69 -8.73
CA VAL A 81 0.78 5.47 -8.40
C VAL A 81 -0.02 5.06 -9.62
N LEU A 82 0.37 3.95 -10.21
CA LEU A 82 -0.25 3.35 -11.38
C LEU A 82 -1.10 2.14 -10.99
N GLY A 83 -2.24 1.97 -11.65
CA GLY A 83 -3.07 0.77 -11.62
C GLY A 83 -2.73 -0.12 -12.80
N ARG A 84 -2.24 -1.34 -12.53
CA ARG A 84 -2.04 -2.36 -13.57
C ARG A 84 -3.36 -3.05 -13.87
N HIS A 85 -3.72 -3.14 -15.15
CA HIS A 85 -4.90 -3.84 -15.64
C HIS A 85 -4.53 -5.12 -16.39
N GLY A 86 -5.46 -6.08 -16.46
CA GLY A 86 -5.24 -7.40 -17.05
C GLY A 86 -4.36 -8.31 -16.18
N ASN A 87 -4.06 -9.52 -16.66
CA ASN A 87 -3.19 -10.51 -15.97
C ASN A 87 -3.57 -10.76 -14.50
N GLY A 88 -4.86 -10.88 -14.19
CA GLY A 88 -5.36 -11.09 -12.82
C GLY A 88 -5.54 -9.82 -11.99
N CYS A 89 -5.43 -8.64 -12.60
CA CYS A 89 -5.86 -7.36 -12.06
C CYS A 89 -7.13 -6.86 -12.77
N PRO A 90 -7.94 -5.99 -12.14
CA PRO A 90 -9.17 -5.47 -12.74
C PRO A 90 -8.92 -4.88 -14.14
N GLY A 91 -9.83 -5.12 -15.08
CA GLY A 91 -9.67 -4.71 -16.48
C GLY A 91 -9.41 -5.90 -17.41
N THR A 92 -9.79 -5.76 -18.68
CA THR A 92 -9.75 -6.82 -19.70
C THR A 92 -8.49 -6.78 -20.57
N THR A 93 -7.89 -5.60 -20.73
CA THR A 93 -6.68 -5.40 -21.54
C THR A 93 -5.47 -5.13 -20.66
N PRO A 94 -4.27 -5.64 -21.01
CA PRO A 94 -3.03 -5.29 -20.32
C PRO A 94 -2.72 -3.80 -20.51
N SER A 95 -2.72 -3.04 -19.43
CA SER A 95 -2.35 -1.62 -19.42
C SER A 95 -1.88 -1.18 -18.04
N ALA A 96 -1.32 0.03 -17.96
CA ALA A 96 -1.01 0.71 -16.72
C ALA A 96 -1.57 2.14 -16.78
N GLU A 97 -2.46 2.48 -15.86
CA GLU A 97 -3.13 3.79 -15.80
C GLU A 97 -2.61 4.58 -14.60
N LEU A 98 -2.33 5.87 -14.77
CA LEU A 98 -2.00 6.78 -13.67
C LEU A 98 -3.23 7.06 -12.83
N LEU A 99 -3.19 6.67 -11.55
CA LEU A 99 -4.28 6.88 -10.62
C LEU A 99 -4.16 8.23 -9.92
N PHE A 100 -2.97 8.52 -9.37
CA PHE A 100 -2.66 9.75 -8.64
C PHE A 100 -1.16 9.82 -8.33
N HIS A 101 -0.75 10.96 -7.78
CA HIS A 101 0.61 11.23 -7.33
C HIS A 101 0.71 11.25 -5.81
N LEU A 102 1.89 10.90 -5.33
CA LEU A 102 2.30 11.04 -3.94
C LEU A 102 3.58 11.89 -3.86
N ARG A 103 3.68 12.69 -2.80
CA ARG A 103 4.95 13.32 -2.39
C ARG A 103 5.28 12.79 -1.02
N VAL A 104 6.48 12.26 -0.87
CA VAL A 104 6.92 11.68 0.40
C VAL A 104 8.05 12.53 0.94
N ASP A 105 7.88 13.17 2.09
CA ASP A 105 8.99 13.76 2.83
C ASP A 105 9.59 12.69 3.73
N ARG A 106 10.79 12.21 3.36
CA ARG A 106 11.46 11.13 4.10
C ARG A 106 12.01 11.59 5.45
N ALA A 107 12.47 12.85 5.52
CA ALA A 107 13.05 13.40 6.73
C ALA A 107 11.96 13.82 7.72
N GLY A 108 10.91 14.48 7.22
CA GLY A 108 9.72 14.86 7.99
C GLY A 108 8.72 13.73 8.20
N GLN A 109 8.95 12.55 7.60
CA GLN A 109 8.12 11.34 7.73
C GLN A 109 6.65 11.59 7.40
N SER A 110 6.42 12.34 6.32
CA SER A 110 5.08 12.73 5.91
C SER A 110 4.80 12.33 4.46
N ILE A 111 3.53 12.05 4.18
CA ILE A 111 3.06 11.66 2.85
C ILE A 111 1.96 12.64 2.47
N MET A 112 2.02 13.14 1.24
CA MET A 112 0.99 13.97 0.63
C MET A 112 0.46 13.27 -0.61
N THR A 113 -0.85 13.37 -0.87
CA THR A 113 -1.52 12.74 -2.02
C THR A 113 -2.45 13.72 -2.71
N ASP A 114 -2.59 13.60 -4.02
CA ASP A 114 -3.62 14.30 -4.80
C ASP A 114 -4.76 13.36 -5.25
N ALA A 115 -4.87 12.16 -4.64
CA ALA A 115 -5.91 11.20 -4.94
C ALA A 115 -7.31 11.81 -4.78
N GLY A 116 -8.11 11.75 -5.85
CA GLY A 116 -9.45 12.33 -5.93
C GLY A 116 -9.49 13.84 -6.19
N SER A 117 -8.34 14.52 -6.21
CA SER A 117 -8.24 15.96 -6.50
C SER A 117 -6.90 16.25 -7.18
N PRO A 118 -6.75 15.92 -8.49
CA PRO A 118 -5.49 16.05 -9.20
C PRO A 118 -4.84 17.42 -9.03
N GLY A 119 -3.56 17.45 -8.64
CA GLY A 119 -2.80 18.69 -8.39
C GLY A 119 -3.04 19.35 -7.02
N LEU A 120 -4.07 18.96 -6.27
CA LEU A 120 -4.32 19.45 -4.91
C LEU A 120 -3.86 18.42 -3.87
N TYR A 121 -2.66 18.64 -3.35
CA TYR A 121 -2.05 17.74 -2.37
C TYR A 121 -2.62 17.93 -0.97
N ARG A 122 -3.04 16.82 -0.37
CA ARG A 122 -3.52 16.72 1.02
C ARG A 122 -2.66 15.75 1.83
N PRO A 123 -2.48 15.98 3.13
CA PRO A 123 -1.73 15.07 3.99
C PRO A 123 -2.43 13.72 4.07
N LEU A 124 -1.65 12.67 3.87
CA LEU A 124 -2.04 11.27 4.06
C LEU A 124 -1.42 10.79 5.36
N THR A 125 -2.24 10.71 6.41
CA THR A 125 -1.80 10.12 7.68
C THR A 125 -1.67 8.60 7.52
N PRO A 126 -0.47 8.01 7.70
CA PRO A 126 -0.28 6.56 7.64
C PRO A 126 -1.08 5.79 8.72
#